data_AF-A0A928D866-F1
#
_entry.id   AF-A0A928D866-F1
#
_cell.length_a   1.000
_cell.length_b   1.000
_cell.length_c   1.000
_cell.angle_alpha   90.00
_cell.angle_beta   90.00
_cell.angle_gamma   90.00
#
_symmetry.space_group_name_H-M   'P 1'
#
loop_
_entity.id
_entity.type
_entity.pdbx_description
1 polymer ?
#
loop_
_entity_poly.entity_id
_entity_poly.type
_entity_poly.pdbx_seq_one_letter_code
_entity_poly.pdbx_strand_id
1 'polypeptide(L)'
;MKSTSAFLTALAFSLAALASEFNGGRTVPVHRFVPVDREGDKVSVRARMPAAMSQEKTCAQCHDVDKMRGGSHFRSGGTNDVVNKVNREPWFLCSTNGACRTVSLADRGGLSAWEWTKTFGWAFPGGGLASCPVAMSEAAGDRQRWFVTGALEMNCLACHSQDDYDVSEWAKQVLRENWSGAAIAAAGYARVDGMNERLDAAWDPHIAENPDDHLFKVPENITYEPAKFDDKGRATFRVGKPRNENCLACHSVAEAGAGSKGMTVDVHLQRGMRCVDCHQNGMKHRVETKSCASCHMDKNGEGPKPDHAGIPLVHFKKLSCAVCHSGVTKDGRRAQIRTMRANRIGIYGRAQWATDLPFIEEPFVRKNAEGQVELCRRAALEGSNYVYWAFAHDVKPARMARGAAPDRCAACHSIKSDFFDGYDDPVYFSAFNLAFLGRPMFKVVLWCVFALLCLFVAAGAAHAINRVSSKVSGSTTHFLWGAFKWIVDAGFVLAALYLAASGVAGWYFGGMTWWWLMLHMVAGGALAAAVAVMAVLRHGDRTACPVSAVAWTFWLVLATATVFTAVMPMMSVFGSDGQEFLLWAHRICALAFVAVSFAVCLIAVRKRV
;
A
#
# COMPACT_ATOMS: atom_id res chain seq x y z
N MET A 1 51.58 -48.39 -5.84
CA MET A 1 51.68 -46.95 -6.13
C MET A 1 50.28 -46.36 -6.27
N LYS A 2 49.65 -46.02 -5.13
CA LYS A 2 48.31 -45.40 -5.03
C LYS A 2 48.34 -44.48 -3.81
N SER A 3 48.90 -43.26 -3.90
CA SER A 3 48.71 -42.26 -2.84
C SER A 3 49.03 -40.80 -3.20
N THR A 4 49.15 -40.42 -4.48
CA THR A 4 49.59 -39.05 -4.84
C THR A 4 48.56 -38.19 -5.57
N SER A 5 47.42 -38.72 -6.02
CA SER A 5 46.39 -37.92 -6.74
C SER A 5 45.28 -37.34 -5.87
N ALA A 6 45.14 -37.73 -4.60
CA ALA A 6 44.02 -37.25 -3.75
C ALA A 6 44.34 -35.97 -2.95
N PHE A 7 45.62 -35.60 -2.81
CA PHE A 7 46.03 -34.43 -2.02
C PHE A 7 46.06 -33.13 -2.83
N LEU A 8 46.19 -33.19 -4.16
CA LEU A 8 46.24 -32.00 -5.03
C LEU A 8 44.85 -31.44 -5.38
N THR A 9 43.79 -32.24 -5.32
CA THR A 9 42.41 -31.78 -5.55
C THR A 9 41.76 -31.18 -4.30
N ALA A 10 42.22 -31.54 -3.09
CA ALA A 10 41.76 -30.92 -1.85
C ALA A 10 42.39 -29.53 -1.57
N LEU A 11 43.59 -29.28 -2.11
CA LEU A 11 44.25 -27.97 -2.01
C LEU A 11 43.74 -26.94 -3.02
N ALA A 12 43.14 -27.38 -4.14
CA ALA A 12 42.60 -26.49 -5.16
C ALA A 12 41.19 -25.96 -4.81
N PHE A 13 40.44 -26.66 -3.95
CA PHE A 13 39.10 -26.23 -3.52
C PHE A 13 39.09 -25.32 -2.27
N SER A 14 40.25 -25.07 -1.68
CA SER A 14 40.41 -24.23 -0.48
C SER A 14 40.96 -22.82 -0.77
N LEU A 15 41.26 -22.49 -2.04
CA LEU A 15 41.82 -21.19 -2.44
C LEU A 15 40.83 -20.24 -3.14
N ALA A 16 39.55 -20.61 -3.25
CA ALA A 16 38.49 -19.75 -3.79
C ALA A 16 37.41 -19.37 -2.77
N ALA A 17 37.65 -19.61 -1.48
CA ALA A 17 37.04 -18.75 -0.47
C ALA A 17 37.90 -17.50 -0.42
N LEU A 18 37.56 -16.50 -1.24
CA LEU A 18 37.98 -15.12 -0.98
C LEU A 18 37.64 -14.86 0.48
N ALA A 19 38.64 -14.92 1.35
CA ALA A 19 38.51 -14.55 2.74
C ALA A 19 37.87 -13.18 2.70
N SER A 20 36.67 -13.06 3.27
CA SER A 20 36.06 -11.76 3.38
C SER A 20 37.05 -10.92 4.20
N GLU A 21 37.69 -9.92 3.58
CA GLU A 21 38.68 -9.05 4.26
C GLU A 21 38.06 -8.29 5.46
N PHE A 22 36.75 -8.44 5.65
CA PHE A 22 35.99 -8.01 6.81
C PHE A 22 36.40 -8.78 8.07
N ASN A 23 37.31 -8.19 8.84
CA ASN A 23 37.73 -8.65 10.17
C ASN A 23 36.77 -8.24 11.31
N GLY A 24 35.55 -7.83 10.99
CA GLY A 24 34.57 -7.29 11.96
C GLY A 24 34.80 -5.82 12.35
N GLY A 25 35.80 -5.14 11.76
CA GLY A 25 36.00 -3.72 11.92
C GLY A 25 34.84 -2.88 11.36
N ARG A 26 34.54 -1.76 12.02
CA ARG A 26 33.46 -0.83 11.62
C ARG A 26 33.92 0.24 10.61
N THR A 27 35.19 0.23 10.23
CA THR A 27 35.77 1.18 9.28
C THR A 27 35.33 0.84 7.85
N VAL A 28 34.78 1.82 7.14
CA VAL A 28 34.48 1.68 5.71
C VAL A 28 35.78 1.96 4.93
N PRO A 29 36.30 1.00 4.14
CA PRO A 29 37.48 1.25 3.34
C PRO A 29 37.20 2.30 2.28
N VAL A 30 38.16 3.21 2.08
CA VAL A 30 38.11 4.19 0.99
C VAL A 30 38.27 3.44 -0.33
N HIS A 31 37.27 3.51 -1.18
CA HIS A 31 37.27 2.83 -2.46
C HIS A 31 38.20 3.58 -3.43
N ARG A 32 39.30 2.93 -3.83
CA ARG A 32 40.28 3.47 -4.78
C ARG A 32 40.43 2.51 -5.94
N PHE A 33 39.97 2.89 -7.12
CA PHE A 33 39.95 2.03 -8.29
C PHE A 33 40.78 2.58 -9.42
N VAL A 34 41.39 1.69 -10.20
CA VAL A 34 41.95 2.09 -11.49
C VAL A 34 40.77 2.38 -12.41
N PRO A 35 40.58 3.61 -12.90
CA PRO A 35 39.46 3.90 -13.80
C PRO A 35 39.69 3.16 -15.12
N VAL A 36 38.67 2.44 -15.57
CA VAL A 36 38.68 1.72 -16.85
C VAL A 36 37.49 2.14 -17.70
N ASP A 37 37.67 2.10 -19.01
CA ASP A 37 36.59 2.32 -19.97
C ASP A 37 35.76 1.05 -20.18
N ARG A 38 34.85 1.10 -21.15
CA ARG A 38 33.89 0.02 -21.42
C ARG A 38 34.56 -1.22 -22.01
N GLU A 39 35.65 -1.02 -22.74
CA GLU A 39 36.49 -2.05 -23.34
C GLU A 39 37.36 -2.72 -22.26
N GLY A 40 37.58 -2.04 -21.14
CA GLY A 40 38.35 -2.50 -19.99
C GLY A 40 39.76 -1.93 -19.96
N ASP A 41 40.08 -1.01 -20.87
CA ASP A 41 41.35 -0.32 -20.94
C ASP A 41 41.42 0.78 -19.87
N LYS A 42 42.64 1.04 -19.40
CA LYS A 42 42.86 2.04 -18.34
C LYS A 42 42.59 3.44 -18.89
N VAL A 43 41.71 4.19 -18.23
CA VAL A 43 41.46 5.60 -18.55
C VAL A 43 42.62 6.45 -18.06
N SER A 44 43.28 7.14 -19.00
CA SER A 44 44.26 8.18 -18.68
C SER A 44 43.54 9.52 -18.46
N VAL A 45 43.23 9.83 -17.20
CA VAL A 45 42.41 11.01 -16.83
C VAL A 45 43.04 12.36 -17.16
N ARG A 46 44.35 12.38 -17.46
CA ARG A 46 45.10 13.57 -17.89
C ARG A 46 45.39 13.57 -19.40
N ALA A 47 44.87 12.61 -20.16
CA ALA A 47 44.97 12.62 -21.61
C ALA A 47 44.19 13.81 -22.18
N ARG A 48 44.57 14.25 -23.38
CA ARG A 48 43.91 15.36 -24.09
C ARG A 48 42.43 15.06 -24.40
N MET A 49 42.12 13.80 -24.71
CA MET A 49 40.77 13.30 -24.97
C MET A 49 40.61 11.97 -24.22
N PRO A 50 40.31 12.01 -22.91
CA PRO A 50 40.25 10.80 -22.12
C PRO A 50 38.92 10.07 -22.37
N ALA A 51 38.98 8.73 -22.42
CA ALA A 51 37.78 7.90 -22.53
C ALA A 51 36.88 8.05 -21.31
N ALA A 52 35.59 7.77 -21.49
CA ALA A 52 34.63 7.73 -20.41
C ALA A 52 34.93 6.56 -19.46
N MET A 53 34.91 6.83 -18.16
CA MET A 53 35.08 5.80 -17.14
C MET A 53 33.80 4.98 -17.05
N SER A 54 33.89 3.69 -17.37
CA SER A 54 32.81 2.74 -17.24
C SER A 54 32.57 2.41 -15.78
N GLN A 55 31.33 2.63 -15.29
CA GLN A 55 30.97 2.20 -13.94
C GLN A 55 30.80 0.68 -13.87
N GLU A 56 30.26 0.05 -14.93
CA GLU A 56 30.11 -1.40 -14.98
C GLU A 56 31.47 -2.12 -14.92
N LYS A 57 32.52 -1.58 -15.54
CA LYS A 57 33.87 -2.18 -15.54
C LYS A 57 34.73 -1.72 -14.36
N THR A 58 34.68 -0.44 -13.99
CA THR A 58 35.47 0.08 -12.86
C THR A 58 35.01 -0.53 -11.54
N CYS A 59 33.70 -0.61 -11.30
CA CYS A 59 33.17 -1.22 -10.09
C CYS A 59 33.27 -2.76 -10.10
N ALA A 60 33.35 -3.40 -11.28
CA ALA A 60 33.51 -4.85 -11.40
C ALA A 60 34.86 -5.39 -10.90
N GLN A 61 35.85 -4.52 -10.66
CA GLN A 61 37.12 -4.91 -10.04
C GLN A 61 36.93 -5.52 -8.64
N CYS A 62 35.85 -5.18 -7.94
CA CYS A 62 35.53 -5.73 -6.61
C CYS A 62 34.11 -6.30 -6.49
N HIS A 63 33.24 -6.11 -7.49
CA HIS A 63 31.86 -6.54 -7.45
C HIS A 63 31.49 -7.43 -8.65
N ASP A 64 30.64 -8.42 -8.42
CA ASP A 64 29.99 -9.19 -9.49
C ASP A 64 28.83 -8.36 -10.07
N VAL A 65 29.16 -7.45 -11.00
CA VAL A 65 28.18 -6.56 -11.65
C VAL A 65 27.18 -7.34 -12.50
N ASP A 66 27.56 -8.49 -13.05
CA ASP A 66 26.66 -9.32 -13.85
C ASP A 66 25.49 -9.87 -13.03
N LYS A 67 25.72 -10.24 -11.76
CA LYS A 67 24.64 -10.58 -10.82
C LYS A 67 23.66 -9.43 -10.56
N MET A 68 24.07 -8.18 -10.77
CA MET A 68 23.23 -7.00 -10.53
C MET A 68 22.26 -6.71 -11.69
N ARG A 69 22.57 -7.15 -12.91
CA ARG A 69 21.74 -6.91 -14.11
C ARG A 69 20.31 -7.45 -13.98
N GLY A 70 20.12 -8.48 -13.14
CA GLY A 70 18.79 -9.03 -12.81
C GLY A 70 18.03 -8.29 -11.71
N GLY A 71 18.57 -7.16 -11.21
CA GLY A 71 18.00 -6.36 -10.14
C GLY A 71 16.70 -5.64 -10.51
N SER A 72 15.97 -5.18 -9.50
CA SER A 72 14.62 -4.58 -9.67
C SER A 72 14.61 -3.34 -10.56
N HIS A 73 15.72 -2.59 -10.63
CA HIS A 73 15.86 -1.39 -11.45
C HIS A 73 16.52 -1.63 -12.82
N PHE A 74 17.10 -2.81 -13.08
CA PHE A 74 17.93 -3.06 -14.28
C PHE A 74 17.33 -4.13 -15.23
N ARG A 75 16.37 -4.92 -14.74
CA ARG A 75 15.80 -6.05 -15.49
C ARG A 75 14.94 -5.59 -16.67
N SER A 76 15.34 -5.98 -17.88
CA SER A 76 14.54 -5.98 -19.10
C SER A 76 14.16 -7.42 -19.49
N GLY A 77 12.87 -7.70 -19.75
CA GLY A 77 12.42 -9.01 -20.20
C GLY A 77 12.19 -10.06 -19.09
N GLY A 78 11.01 -10.67 -19.11
CA GLY A 78 10.58 -11.78 -18.25
C GLY A 78 9.13 -12.12 -18.57
N THR A 79 8.90 -13.30 -19.14
CA THR A 79 7.60 -13.68 -19.73
C THR A 79 6.58 -14.24 -18.75
N ASN A 80 6.88 -14.43 -17.46
CA ASN A 80 5.94 -15.07 -16.54
C ASN A 80 6.16 -14.70 -15.06
N ASP A 81 6.08 -13.42 -14.70
CA ASP A 81 5.83 -13.05 -13.30
C ASP A 81 4.62 -12.11 -13.27
N VAL A 82 3.52 -12.59 -12.70
CA VAL A 82 2.28 -11.85 -12.35
C VAL A 82 2.57 -10.57 -11.52
N VAL A 83 3.82 -10.39 -11.06
CA VAL A 83 4.37 -9.27 -10.30
C VAL A 83 4.46 -7.95 -11.09
N ASN A 84 4.44 -7.97 -12.43
CA ASN A 84 4.78 -6.80 -13.25
C ASN A 84 3.62 -5.97 -13.83
N LYS A 85 2.35 -6.30 -13.58
CA LYS A 85 1.24 -5.56 -14.24
C LYS A 85 0.60 -4.43 -13.45
N VAL A 86 0.77 -4.31 -12.12
CA VAL A 86 -0.03 -3.29 -11.40
C VAL A 86 0.52 -2.74 -10.07
N ASN A 87 1.75 -3.09 -9.66
CA ASN A 87 2.28 -2.73 -8.33
C ASN A 87 3.48 -1.77 -8.32
N ARG A 88 3.94 -1.28 -9.48
CA ARG A 88 5.07 -0.37 -9.57
C ARG A 88 4.68 0.90 -10.32
N GLU A 89 5.33 2.01 -9.99
CA GLU A 89 5.17 3.25 -10.73
C GLU A 89 5.61 3.05 -12.19
N PRO A 90 4.74 3.38 -13.17
CA PRO A 90 5.08 3.28 -14.60
C PRO A 90 5.79 4.54 -15.10
N TRP A 91 6.38 4.46 -16.30
CA TRP A 91 6.67 5.66 -17.08
C TRP A 91 5.48 5.98 -17.99
N PHE A 92 5.37 7.23 -18.42
CA PHE A 92 4.26 7.69 -19.26
C PHE A 92 4.79 8.28 -20.55
N LEU A 93 4.35 7.71 -21.67
CA LEU A 93 4.55 8.29 -22.99
C LEU A 93 3.31 9.12 -23.32
N CYS A 94 3.47 10.44 -23.37
CA CYS A 94 2.38 11.38 -23.64
C CYS A 94 2.63 12.13 -24.96
N SER A 95 1.62 12.22 -25.80
CA SER A 95 1.62 13.00 -27.03
C SER A 95 1.20 14.46 -26.78
N THR A 96 1.45 15.30 -27.77
CA THR A 96 1.16 16.75 -27.72
C THR A 96 -0.33 17.08 -27.62
N ASN A 97 -1.21 16.18 -28.07
CA ASN A 97 -2.67 16.29 -27.90
C ASN A 97 -3.15 15.86 -26.50
N GLY A 98 -2.24 15.50 -25.59
CA GLY A 98 -2.55 15.13 -24.21
C GLY A 98 -2.88 13.65 -23.99
N ALA A 99 -2.92 12.81 -25.03
CA ALA A 99 -3.07 11.37 -24.85
C ALA A 99 -1.80 10.78 -24.21
N CYS A 100 -1.98 9.86 -23.26
CA CYS A 100 -0.88 9.17 -22.58
C CYS A 100 -1.10 7.66 -22.61
N ARG A 101 0.00 6.90 -22.71
CA ARG A 101 0.06 5.45 -22.41
C ARG A 101 1.12 5.17 -21.35
N THR A 102 0.96 4.07 -20.63
CA THR A 102 2.03 3.56 -19.76
C THR A 102 3.06 2.77 -20.56
N VAL A 103 4.31 2.85 -20.11
CA VAL A 103 5.43 2.05 -20.59
C VAL A 103 6.28 1.57 -19.42
N SER A 104 7.07 0.52 -19.66
CA SER A 104 7.95 -0.13 -18.70
C SER A 104 9.21 -0.66 -19.38
N LEU A 105 10.14 -1.23 -18.61
CA LEU A 105 11.33 -1.90 -19.16
C LEU A 105 10.98 -3.18 -19.96
N ALA A 106 9.75 -3.71 -19.80
CA ALA A 106 9.28 -4.91 -20.50
C ALA A 106 8.33 -4.59 -21.67
N ASP A 107 7.45 -3.59 -21.51
CA ASP A 107 6.61 -3.02 -22.57
C ASP A 107 7.06 -1.60 -22.86
N ARG A 108 7.88 -1.42 -23.90
CA ARG A 108 8.45 -0.12 -24.30
C ARG A 108 7.45 0.76 -25.06
N GLY A 109 6.24 0.29 -25.30
CA GLY A 109 5.21 1.07 -25.98
C GLY A 109 5.45 1.34 -27.46
N GLY A 110 6.17 0.44 -28.14
CA GLY A 110 6.53 0.57 -29.55
C GLY A 110 7.88 1.22 -29.81
N LEU A 111 8.53 1.75 -28.77
CA LEU A 111 9.87 2.34 -28.87
C LEU A 111 10.96 1.25 -28.96
N SER A 112 12.02 1.54 -29.72
CA SER A 112 13.29 0.81 -29.65
C SER A 112 13.95 0.99 -28.27
N ALA A 113 14.93 0.14 -27.95
CA ALA A 113 15.73 0.34 -26.74
C ALA A 113 16.37 1.74 -26.67
N TRP A 114 16.85 2.24 -27.81
CA TRP A 114 17.51 3.53 -27.90
C TRP A 114 16.51 4.67 -27.66
N GLU A 115 15.39 4.66 -28.37
CA GLU A 115 14.32 5.67 -28.25
C GLU A 115 13.76 5.72 -26.82
N TRP A 116 13.57 4.56 -26.19
CA TRP A 116 13.14 4.48 -24.80
C TRP A 116 14.18 5.12 -23.87
N THR A 117 15.46 4.81 -24.07
CA THR A 117 16.57 5.35 -23.25
C THR A 117 16.67 6.86 -23.40
N LYS A 118 16.60 7.39 -24.62
CA LYS A 118 16.54 8.84 -24.88
C LYS A 118 15.34 9.49 -24.18
N THR A 119 14.18 8.84 -24.22
CA THR A 119 12.91 9.41 -23.71
C THR A 119 12.81 9.37 -22.19
N PHE A 120 13.32 8.33 -21.53
CA PHE A 120 13.10 8.05 -20.09
C PHE A 120 14.39 7.90 -19.27
N GLY A 121 15.56 7.88 -19.89
CA GLY A 121 16.87 7.69 -19.25
C GLY A 121 17.16 8.70 -18.13
N TRP A 122 16.59 9.90 -18.21
CA TRP A 122 16.73 10.93 -17.18
C TRP A 122 16.13 10.54 -15.81
N ALA A 123 15.21 9.57 -15.76
CA ALA A 123 14.69 8.96 -14.52
C ALA A 123 14.80 7.43 -14.56
N PHE A 124 15.97 6.95 -14.99
CA PHE A 124 16.36 5.55 -15.03
C PHE A 124 17.86 5.46 -14.72
N PRO A 125 18.33 4.56 -13.82
CA PRO A 125 19.74 4.50 -13.41
C PRO A 125 20.66 3.82 -14.45
N GLY A 126 20.28 3.78 -15.73
CA GLY A 126 21.00 3.07 -16.78
C GLY A 126 20.99 1.55 -16.63
N GLY A 127 21.78 0.86 -17.45
CA GLY A 127 21.85 -0.60 -17.46
C GLY A 127 20.72 -1.27 -18.25
N GLY A 128 20.72 -2.60 -18.29
CA GLY A 128 19.65 -3.39 -18.90
C GLY A 128 19.43 -3.02 -20.37
N LEU A 129 18.23 -2.53 -20.70
CA LEU A 129 17.89 -2.10 -22.07
C LEU A 129 18.74 -0.93 -22.59
N ALA A 130 19.49 -0.24 -21.73
CA ALA A 130 20.31 0.91 -22.13
C ALA A 130 21.81 0.59 -22.28
N SER A 131 22.24 -0.63 -21.93
CA SER A 131 23.66 -1.03 -22.04
C SER A 131 23.91 -2.48 -22.47
N CYS A 132 22.86 -3.33 -22.58
CA CYS A 132 23.05 -4.73 -22.93
C CYS A 132 23.30 -4.91 -24.44
N PRO A 133 24.15 -5.88 -24.85
CA PRO A 133 24.48 -6.09 -26.25
C PRO A 133 23.26 -6.34 -27.14
N VAL A 134 22.25 -7.05 -26.64
CA VAL A 134 21.01 -7.33 -27.38
C VAL A 134 20.28 -6.03 -27.71
N ALA A 135 20.07 -5.16 -26.73
CA ALA A 135 19.40 -3.87 -26.91
C ALA A 135 20.16 -2.94 -27.87
N MET A 136 21.49 -2.89 -27.75
CA MET A 136 22.34 -2.10 -28.65
C MET A 136 22.39 -2.67 -30.08
N SER A 137 22.04 -3.96 -30.25
CA SER A 137 21.94 -4.60 -31.56
C SER A 137 20.57 -4.52 -32.21
N GLU A 138 19.55 -3.99 -31.51
CA GLU A 138 18.19 -3.85 -32.05
C GLU A 138 18.16 -2.94 -33.28
N ALA A 139 17.46 -3.39 -34.32
CA ALA A 139 17.27 -2.63 -35.54
C ALA A 139 16.11 -1.62 -35.36
N ALA A 140 16.46 -0.40 -34.99
CA ALA A 140 15.79 0.77 -35.55
C ALA A 140 16.77 1.41 -36.55
N GLY A 141 16.37 2.46 -37.26
CA GLY A 141 17.31 3.33 -38.01
C GLY A 141 18.52 3.82 -37.17
N ASP A 142 18.49 3.57 -35.86
CA ASP A 142 19.39 3.93 -34.79
C ASP A 142 20.50 2.92 -34.45
N ARG A 143 20.69 1.80 -35.19
CA ARG A 143 21.92 0.98 -34.97
C ARG A 143 23.19 1.84 -35.11
N GLN A 144 23.09 2.87 -35.96
CA GLN A 144 24.10 3.91 -36.11
C GLN A 144 24.21 4.82 -34.88
N ARG A 145 23.09 5.12 -34.21
CA ARG A 145 23.05 6.09 -33.12
C ARG A 145 23.73 5.62 -31.84
N TRP A 146 23.72 4.32 -31.55
CA TRP A 146 24.51 3.74 -30.46
C TRP A 146 26.03 3.99 -30.63
N PHE A 147 26.56 4.16 -31.85
CA PHE A 147 27.97 4.50 -32.06
C PHE A 147 28.31 5.93 -31.66
N VAL A 148 27.35 6.85 -31.78
CA VAL A 148 27.52 8.26 -31.37
C VAL A 148 27.34 8.39 -29.86
N THR A 149 26.30 7.76 -29.32
CA THR A 149 25.86 7.95 -27.94
C THR A 149 26.61 7.10 -26.92
N GLY A 150 27.07 5.92 -27.34
CA GLY A 150 27.58 4.89 -26.44
C GLY A 150 26.47 4.23 -25.62
N ALA A 151 26.84 3.45 -24.60
CA ALA A 151 25.88 2.82 -23.70
C ALA A 151 25.57 3.72 -22.50
N LEU A 152 24.32 3.75 -22.06
CA LEU A 152 23.97 4.32 -20.75
C LEU A 152 24.10 3.22 -19.69
N GLU A 153 25.32 3.04 -19.19
CA GLU A 153 25.67 1.99 -18.24
C GLU A 153 24.97 2.10 -16.89
N MET A 154 24.98 1.00 -16.13
CA MET A 154 24.51 0.98 -14.73
C MET A 154 25.23 2.06 -13.92
N ASN A 155 24.46 3.04 -13.46
CA ASN A 155 24.96 4.15 -12.67
C ASN A 155 24.97 3.77 -11.18
N CYS A 156 26.00 3.03 -10.77
CA CYS A 156 26.29 2.68 -9.39
C CYS A 156 26.32 3.91 -8.48
N LEU A 157 26.90 5.04 -8.94
CA LEU A 157 27.06 6.25 -8.13
C LEU A 157 25.74 6.97 -7.83
N ALA A 158 24.73 6.87 -8.70
CA ALA A 158 23.39 7.40 -8.41
C ALA A 158 22.79 6.83 -7.11
N CYS A 159 23.07 5.56 -6.81
CA CYS A 159 22.57 4.89 -5.60
C CYS A 159 23.60 4.88 -4.46
N HIS A 160 24.87 4.65 -4.75
CA HIS A 160 25.88 4.37 -3.73
C HIS A 160 26.70 5.57 -3.30
N SER A 161 26.71 6.66 -4.07
CA SER A 161 27.47 7.87 -3.72
C SER A 161 27.04 8.41 -2.36
N GLN A 162 28.02 8.67 -1.51
CA GLN A 162 27.87 9.39 -0.25
C GLN A 162 28.28 10.87 -0.39
N ASP A 163 28.75 11.25 -1.57
CA ASP A 163 28.96 12.65 -1.98
C ASP A 163 27.72 13.17 -2.71
N ASP A 164 27.72 14.44 -3.09
CA ASP A 164 26.63 15.01 -3.87
C ASP A 164 26.55 14.34 -5.25
N TYR A 165 25.31 14.15 -5.71
CA TYR A 165 25.00 13.59 -7.02
C TYR A 165 23.94 14.48 -7.69
N ASP A 166 24.30 15.08 -8.81
CA ASP A 166 23.44 16.04 -9.51
C ASP A 166 22.53 15.31 -10.51
N VAL A 167 21.28 15.10 -10.11
CA VAL A 167 20.26 14.49 -10.98
C VAL A 167 19.91 15.34 -12.19
N SER A 168 20.10 16.67 -12.09
CA SER A 168 19.86 17.59 -13.20
C SER A 168 20.97 17.47 -14.23
N GLU A 169 22.21 17.30 -13.77
CA GLU A 169 23.35 16.98 -14.63
C GLU A 169 23.15 15.64 -15.34
N TRP A 170 22.73 14.60 -14.62
CA TRP A 170 22.36 13.31 -15.22
C TRP A 170 21.33 13.48 -16.34
N ALA A 171 20.22 14.15 -16.03
CA ALA A 171 19.14 14.37 -16.99
C ALA A 171 19.61 15.17 -18.21
N LYS A 172 20.45 16.20 -17.99
CA LYS A 172 21.06 17.01 -19.05
C LYS A 172 21.93 16.16 -19.96
N GLN A 173 22.83 15.35 -19.42
CA GLN A 173 23.74 14.53 -20.23
C GLN A 173 23.01 13.43 -20.98
N VAL A 174 21.98 12.81 -20.36
CA VAL A 174 21.12 11.84 -21.05
C VAL A 174 20.41 12.48 -22.24
N LEU A 175 19.81 13.67 -22.08
CA LEU A 175 19.14 14.34 -23.20
C LEU A 175 20.11 14.87 -24.25
N ARG A 176 21.34 15.22 -23.88
CA ARG A 176 22.39 15.54 -24.84
C ARG A 176 22.97 14.34 -25.56
N GLU A 177 22.55 13.12 -25.16
CA GLU A 177 23.05 11.85 -25.68
C GLU A 177 24.52 11.58 -25.37
N ASN A 178 25.04 12.24 -24.34
CA ASN A 178 26.40 12.05 -23.81
C ASN A 178 26.36 10.91 -22.77
N TRP A 179 25.93 9.71 -23.19
CA TRP A 179 25.56 8.65 -22.27
C TRP A 179 26.75 8.02 -21.55
N SER A 180 27.88 7.92 -22.25
CA SER A 180 29.12 7.34 -21.70
C SER A 180 29.64 8.14 -20.50
N GLY A 181 29.65 9.46 -20.57
CA GLY A 181 30.09 10.36 -19.50
C GLY A 181 29.00 10.79 -18.51
N ALA A 182 27.72 10.53 -18.78
CA ALA A 182 26.60 11.04 -17.97
C ALA A 182 26.74 10.72 -16.47
N ALA A 183 27.18 9.50 -16.15
CA ALA A 183 27.22 9.01 -14.78
C ALA A 183 28.34 9.67 -13.96
N ILE A 184 29.52 9.88 -14.57
CA ILE A 184 30.65 10.58 -13.94
C ILE A 184 30.46 12.09 -13.89
N ALA A 185 29.72 12.67 -14.84
CA ALA A 185 29.32 14.07 -14.82
C ALA A 185 28.43 14.34 -13.60
N ALA A 186 27.36 13.54 -13.46
CA ALA A 186 26.42 13.67 -12.37
C ALA A 186 27.05 13.42 -10.99
N ALA A 187 28.06 12.57 -10.90
CA ALA A 187 28.80 12.34 -9.66
C ALA A 187 29.92 13.37 -9.39
N GLY A 188 30.13 14.36 -10.28
CA GLY A 188 31.15 15.40 -10.12
C GLY A 188 32.60 14.92 -10.32
N TYR A 189 32.81 13.85 -11.07
CA TYR A 189 34.15 13.33 -11.40
C TYR A 189 34.71 13.90 -12.69
N ALA A 190 33.84 14.41 -13.57
CA ALA A 190 34.24 15.06 -14.80
C ALA A 190 33.24 16.15 -15.17
N ARG A 191 33.72 17.17 -15.88
CA ARG A 191 32.87 17.99 -16.72
C ARG A 191 32.70 17.30 -18.06
N VAL A 192 31.46 17.16 -18.51
CA VAL A 192 31.11 16.58 -19.81
C VAL A 192 30.50 17.67 -20.69
N ASP A 193 31.29 18.07 -21.67
CA ASP A 193 30.96 19.08 -22.68
C ASP A 193 30.50 18.39 -23.98
N GLY A 194 30.09 19.17 -24.97
CA GLY A 194 29.53 18.64 -26.22
C GLY A 194 28.07 18.22 -26.12
N MET A 195 27.51 17.84 -27.27
CA MET A 195 26.10 17.48 -27.42
C MET A 195 25.93 16.52 -28.58
N ASN A 196 26.12 15.23 -28.29
CA ASN A 196 25.97 14.13 -29.25
C ASN A 196 24.61 14.15 -29.98
N GLU A 197 23.55 14.65 -29.34
CA GLU A 197 22.23 14.83 -29.97
C GLU A 197 22.33 15.54 -31.34
N ARG A 198 23.24 16.51 -31.48
CA ARG A 198 23.35 17.34 -32.69
C ARG A 198 24.22 16.73 -33.79
N LEU A 199 24.91 15.63 -33.49
CA LEU A 199 25.70 14.90 -34.48
C LEU A 199 24.79 14.10 -35.39
N ASP A 200 25.28 13.75 -36.58
CA ASP A 200 24.58 12.82 -37.46
C ASP A 200 24.66 11.40 -36.90
N ALA A 201 23.69 10.52 -37.21
CA ALA A 201 23.77 9.12 -36.80
C ALA A 201 24.98 8.40 -37.42
N ALA A 202 25.40 8.80 -38.62
CA ALA A 202 26.58 8.29 -39.31
C ALA A 202 27.89 9.00 -38.89
N TRP A 203 27.86 9.84 -37.85
CA TRP A 203 29.07 10.48 -37.34
C TRP A 203 30.05 9.42 -36.82
N ASP A 204 31.27 9.45 -37.34
CA ASP A 204 32.37 8.60 -36.92
C ASP A 204 33.43 9.46 -36.23
N PRO A 205 33.82 9.14 -34.98
CA PRO A 205 34.89 9.83 -34.26
C PRO A 205 36.24 9.86 -35.00
N HIS A 206 36.44 9.00 -36.01
CA HIS A 206 37.66 8.90 -36.80
C HIS A 206 37.61 9.65 -38.16
N ILE A 207 36.45 10.18 -38.58
CA ILE A 207 36.25 10.75 -39.94
C ILE A 207 36.31 12.30 -39.99
N ALA A 208 36.80 12.93 -38.91
CA ALA A 208 37.14 14.35 -38.75
C ALA A 208 36.12 15.21 -37.97
N GLU A 209 36.67 16.01 -37.05
CA GLU A 209 35.98 17.16 -36.47
C GLU A 209 35.47 18.05 -37.60
N ASN A 210 34.21 18.50 -37.52
CA ASN A 210 33.70 19.49 -38.45
C ASN A 210 34.53 20.78 -38.30
N PRO A 211 35.35 21.19 -39.28
CA PRO A 211 36.23 22.34 -39.17
C PRO A 211 35.46 23.67 -39.02
N ASP A 212 34.18 23.67 -39.39
CA ASP A 212 33.34 24.87 -39.43
C ASP A 212 32.39 24.97 -38.22
N ASP A 213 32.30 23.94 -37.37
CA ASP A 213 31.38 23.91 -36.24
C ASP A 213 32.02 23.36 -34.95
N HIS A 214 32.78 24.22 -34.27
CA HIS A 214 33.42 23.93 -32.99
C HIS A 214 32.57 24.30 -31.77
N LEU A 215 31.31 24.72 -31.96
CA LEU A 215 30.47 25.28 -30.88
C LEU A 215 29.10 24.61 -30.77
N PHE A 216 28.52 24.13 -31.88
CA PHE A 216 27.15 23.63 -31.92
C PHE A 216 27.08 22.11 -32.12
N LYS A 217 27.79 21.52 -33.11
CA LYS A 217 27.85 20.07 -33.37
C LYS A 217 29.16 19.44 -32.89
N VAL A 218 29.38 19.50 -31.58
CA VAL A 218 30.61 18.98 -30.96
C VAL A 218 30.33 17.66 -30.25
N PRO A 219 31.16 16.62 -30.48
CA PRO A 219 31.03 15.36 -29.75
C PRO A 219 31.24 15.53 -28.26
N GLU A 220 30.76 14.54 -27.51
CA GLU A 220 31.05 14.41 -26.09
C GLU A 220 32.55 14.55 -25.83
N ASN A 221 32.89 15.47 -24.94
CA ASN A 221 34.27 15.66 -24.48
C ASN A 221 34.32 15.68 -22.95
N ILE A 222 35.26 14.93 -22.39
CA ILE A 222 35.34 14.66 -20.95
C ILE A 222 36.58 15.33 -20.38
N THR A 223 36.37 16.18 -19.39
CA THR A 223 37.46 16.77 -18.58
C THR A 223 37.33 16.30 -17.15
N TYR A 224 38.17 15.37 -16.73
CA TYR A 224 38.17 14.85 -15.36
C TYR A 224 38.63 15.90 -14.34
N GLU A 225 38.02 15.88 -13.15
CA GLU A 225 38.42 16.70 -12.00
C GLU A 225 39.64 16.05 -11.30
N PRO A 226 40.86 16.60 -11.41
CA PRO A 226 42.06 15.96 -10.88
C PRO A 226 41.99 15.69 -9.38
N ALA A 227 41.26 16.50 -8.61
CA ALA A 227 41.11 16.32 -7.15
C ALA A 227 40.39 15.02 -6.76
N LYS A 228 39.68 14.38 -7.69
CA LYS A 228 38.99 13.10 -7.48
C LYS A 228 39.88 11.87 -7.68
N PHE A 229 41.13 12.08 -8.10
CA PHE A 229 42.09 11.03 -8.40
C PHE A 229 43.33 11.17 -7.52
N ASP A 230 43.88 10.03 -7.09
CA ASP A 230 45.15 10.04 -6.36
C ASP A 230 46.36 10.23 -7.28
N ASP A 231 47.54 10.33 -6.67
CA ASP A 231 48.84 10.44 -7.36
C ASP A 231 49.14 9.28 -8.32
N LYS A 232 48.49 8.14 -8.11
CA LYS A 232 48.58 6.92 -8.95
C LYS A 232 47.52 6.89 -10.05
N GLY A 233 46.68 7.93 -10.15
CA GLY A 233 45.60 8.04 -11.12
C GLY A 233 44.40 7.12 -10.81
N ARG A 234 44.24 6.68 -9.56
CA ARG A 234 43.06 5.90 -9.13
C ARG A 234 41.94 6.84 -8.73
N ALA A 235 40.72 6.56 -9.18
CA ALA A 235 39.52 7.26 -8.77
C ALA A 235 39.23 6.95 -7.30
N THR A 236 39.00 7.97 -6.49
CA THR A 236 38.61 7.81 -5.09
C THR A 236 37.11 8.01 -4.95
N PHE A 237 36.35 6.92 -4.81
CA PHE A 237 34.91 6.99 -4.59
C PHE A 237 34.56 6.94 -3.11
N ARG A 238 33.64 7.82 -2.69
CA ARG A 238 32.96 7.71 -1.40
C ARG A 238 31.64 6.98 -1.60
N VAL A 239 31.67 5.65 -1.55
CA VAL A 239 30.47 4.81 -1.69
C VAL A 239 30.05 4.18 -0.37
N GLY A 240 28.77 3.86 -0.26
CA GLY A 240 28.20 3.22 0.92
C GLY A 240 26.81 2.67 0.67
N LYS A 241 26.09 2.34 1.74
CA LYS A 241 24.67 2.02 1.65
C LYS A 241 23.90 3.23 1.09
N PRO A 242 22.92 3.03 0.19
CA PRO A 242 22.17 4.14 -0.39
C PRO A 242 21.57 5.06 0.66
N ARG A 243 21.67 6.37 0.41
CA ARG A 243 21.02 7.41 1.22
C ARG A 243 19.60 7.67 0.72
N ASN A 244 18.80 8.38 1.51
CA ASN A 244 17.41 8.68 1.14
C ASN A 244 17.34 9.59 -0.07
N GLU A 245 18.23 10.57 -0.15
CA GLU A 245 18.31 11.57 -1.21
C GLU A 245 18.56 10.90 -2.56
N ASN A 246 19.42 9.86 -2.57
CA ASN A 246 19.73 9.07 -3.75
C ASN A 246 18.48 8.36 -4.31
N CYS A 247 17.64 7.78 -3.44
CA CYS A 247 16.38 7.16 -3.85
C CYS A 247 15.35 8.22 -4.28
N LEU A 248 15.23 9.29 -3.50
CA LEU A 248 14.29 10.39 -3.75
C LEU A 248 14.61 11.15 -5.04
N ALA A 249 15.84 11.07 -5.55
CA ALA A 249 16.21 11.64 -6.84
C ALA A 249 15.36 11.11 -8.01
N CYS A 250 14.86 9.86 -7.93
CA CYS A 250 13.96 9.28 -8.95
C CYS A 250 12.54 9.00 -8.43
N HIS A 251 12.38 8.92 -7.11
CA HIS A 251 11.12 8.52 -6.47
C HIS A 251 10.36 9.66 -5.78
N SER A 252 10.81 10.91 -5.94
CA SER A 252 10.13 12.08 -5.36
C SER A 252 8.70 12.24 -5.84
N VAL A 253 7.82 12.64 -4.92
CA VAL A 253 6.40 12.91 -5.14
C VAL A 253 6.01 14.20 -4.42
N ALA A 254 5.35 15.12 -5.11
CA ALA A 254 4.88 16.39 -4.56
C ALA A 254 3.40 16.63 -4.89
N GLU A 255 2.70 17.36 -4.02
CA GLU A 255 1.39 17.92 -4.38
C GLU A 255 1.59 18.94 -5.50
N ALA A 256 0.67 18.97 -6.47
CA ALA A 256 0.74 19.91 -7.57
C ALA A 256 0.73 21.35 -7.05
N GLY A 257 1.70 22.17 -7.47
CA GLY A 257 1.85 23.56 -7.03
C GLY A 257 2.57 23.76 -5.70
N ALA A 258 2.93 22.70 -4.97
CA ALA A 258 3.68 22.82 -3.72
C ALA A 258 5.13 23.26 -3.95
N GLY A 259 5.61 24.24 -3.17
CA GLY A 259 7.03 24.62 -3.15
C GLY A 259 7.90 23.56 -2.46
N SER A 260 9.21 23.56 -2.75
CA SER A 260 10.18 22.57 -2.24
C SER A 260 10.20 22.46 -0.70
N LYS A 261 10.04 23.58 0.01
CA LYS A 261 9.99 23.63 1.49
C LYS A 261 8.63 23.22 2.09
N GLY A 262 7.60 23.04 1.26
CA GLY A 262 6.27 22.60 1.67
C GLY A 262 6.05 21.09 1.53
N MET A 263 7.08 20.34 1.13
CA MET A 263 6.96 18.90 0.89
C MET A 263 6.86 18.13 2.21
N THR A 264 5.70 17.50 2.46
CA THR A 264 5.49 16.62 3.61
C THR A 264 6.37 15.36 3.50
N VAL A 265 7.21 15.12 4.50
CA VAL A 265 8.16 13.99 4.56
C VAL A 265 7.56 12.81 5.33
N ASP A 266 7.93 11.58 4.97
CA ASP A 266 7.54 10.36 5.68
C ASP A 266 7.97 10.35 7.16
N VAL A 267 7.10 9.87 8.07
CA VAL A 267 7.40 9.89 9.51
C VAL A 267 8.59 8.99 9.87
N HIS A 268 8.86 7.93 9.10
CA HIS A 268 10.05 7.11 9.31
C HIS A 268 11.29 7.89 8.89
N LEU A 269 11.25 8.57 7.74
CA LEU A 269 12.33 9.47 7.31
C LEU A 269 12.57 10.62 8.31
N GLN A 270 11.51 11.23 8.86
CA GLN A 270 11.61 12.26 9.90
C GLN A 270 12.25 11.74 11.20
N ARG A 271 12.10 10.43 11.48
CA ARG A 271 12.72 9.75 12.62
C ARG A 271 14.11 9.19 12.30
N GLY A 272 14.66 9.50 11.12
CA GLY A 272 16.02 9.12 10.73
C GLY A 272 16.14 7.73 10.09
N MET A 273 15.04 7.05 9.79
CA MET A 273 15.07 5.80 9.03
C MET A 273 15.48 6.07 7.58
N ARG A 274 16.18 5.11 6.96
CA ARG A 274 16.49 5.14 5.54
C ARG A 274 15.54 4.27 4.73
N CYS A 275 15.34 4.62 3.47
CA CYS A 275 14.59 3.80 2.51
C CYS A 275 15.09 2.35 2.53
N VAL A 276 16.41 2.14 2.57
CA VAL A 276 17.02 0.79 2.55
C VAL A 276 16.86 -0.02 3.83
N ASP A 277 16.38 0.59 4.93
CA ASP A 277 16.10 -0.16 6.16
C ASP A 277 14.79 -0.97 6.03
N CYS A 278 13.90 -0.53 5.12
CA CYS A 278 12.68 -1.23 4.69
C CYS A 278 12.83 -1.90 3.31
N HIS A 279 13.44 -1.21 2.34
CA HIS A 279 13.74 -1.67 0.98
C HIS A 279 15.11 -2.33 0.93
N GLN A 280 15.14 -3.59 1.31
CA GLN A 280 16.38 -4.31 1.40
C GLN A 280 16.78 -4.83 0.02
N ASN A 281 18.04 -4.57 -0.32
CA ASN A 281 18.65 -5.00 -1.56
C ASN A 281 19.89 -5.82 -1.18
N GLY A 282 19.87 -7.12 -1.46
CA GLY A 282 21.08 -7.95 -1.38
C GLY A 282 22.02 -7.69 -2.56
N MET A 283 23.08 -8.50 -2.69
CA MET A 283 24.05 -8.41 -3.80
C MET A 283 23.41 -8.50 -5.20
N LYS A 284 22.25 -9.14 -5.31
CA LYS A 284 21.48 -9.27 -6.56
C LYS A 284 20.66 -8.02 -6.92
N HIS A 285 20.69 -6.96 -6.09
CA HIS A 285 19.95 -5.72 -6.30
C HIS A 285 18.44 -5.91 -6.54
N ARG A 286 17.87 -6.98 -5.96
CA ARG A 286 16.42 -7.18 -5.90
C ARG A 286 15.89 -6.47 -4.67
N VAL A 287 14.96 -5.56 -4.91
CA VAL A 287 14.26 -4.84 -3.85
C VAL A 287 13.22 -5.75 -3.23
N GLU A 288 13.43 -6.04 -1.96
CA GLU A 288 12.48 -6.72 -1.08
C GLU A 288 12.00 -5.72 -0.03
N THR A 289 10.68 -5.58 0.08
CA THR A 289 10.05 -4.63 0.99
C THR A 289 9.56 -5.36 2.23
N LYS A 290 9.97 -4.90 3.41
CA LYS A 290 9.40 -5.39 4.67
C LYS A 290 7.92 -5.04 4.77
N SER A 291 7.11 -5.95 5.30
CA SER A 291 5.70 -5.66 5.59
C SER A 291 5.58 -4.76 6.81
N CYS A 292 4.54 -3.93 6.87
CA CYS A 292 4.27 -3.12 8.07
C CYS A 292 4.12 -3.99 9.32
N ALA A 293 3.48 -5.17 9.18
CA ALA A 293 3.29 -6.13 10.26
C ALA A 293 4.63 -6.65 10.81
N SER A 294 5.63 -6.89 9.96
CA SER A 294 6.93 -7.38 10.40
C SER A 294 7.65 -6.44 11.37
N CYS A 295 7.44 -5.12 11.24
CA CYS A 295 8.00 -4.13 12.15
C CYS A 295 7.05 -3.82 13.32
N HIS A 296 5.76 -3.62 13.04
CA HIS A 296 4.80 -3.06 14.00
C HIS A 296 3.96 -4.08 14.75
N MET A 297 3.94 -5.35 14.35
CA MET A 297 3.08 -6.38 14.96
C MET A 297 3.91 -7.55 15.50
N ASP A 298 4.95 -7.97 14.78
CA ASP A 298 5.79 -9.10 15.20
C ASP A 298 6.50 -8.82 16.53
N LYS A 299 6.62 -9.84 17.39
CA LYS A 299 7.22 -9.71 18.73
C LYS A 299 8.63 -9.11 18.70
N ASN A 300 9.44 -9.47 17.69
CA ASN A 300 10.82 -8.99 17.51
C ASN A 300 10.90 -7.84 16.51
N GLY A 301 9.77 -7.27 16.07
CA GLY A 301 9.76 -6.14 15.17
C GLY A 301 10.17 -4.85 15.89
N GLU A 302 11.09 -4.10 15.27
CA GLU A 302 11.69 -2.85 15.79
C GLU A 302 10.72 -1.64 15.78
N GLY A 303 9.51 -1.80 15.23
CA GLY A 303 8.53 -0.73 15.12
C GLY A 303 7.64 -0.60 16.38
N PRO A 304 7.17 0.61 16.70
CA PRO A 304 6.22 0.82 17.80
C PRO A 304 4.94 0.02 17.55
N LYS A 305 4.42 -0.64 18.60
CA LYS A 305 3.22 -1.47 18.53
C LYS A 305 1.96 -0.59 18.61
N PRO A 306 1.09 -0.59 17.58
CA PRO A 306 -0.12 0.21 17.60
C PRO A 306 -1.18 -0.46 18.49
N ASP A 307 -1.93 0.36 19.23
CA ASP A 307 -3.02 -0.11 20.11
C ASP A 307 -4.27 -0.54 19.31
N HIS A 308 -4.58 0.17 18.22
CA HIS A 308 -5.73 -0.07 17.33
C HIS A 308 -7.09 -0.24 18.05
N ALA A 309 -7.22 0.28 19.27
CA ALA A 309 -8.40 0.11 20.10
C ALA A 309 -9.68 0.64 19.42
N GLY A 310 -10.69 -0.23 19.33
CA GLY A 310 -11.99 0.11 18.74
C GLY A 310 -12.10 -0.03 17.23
N ILE A 311 -11.06 -0.48 16.53
CA ILE A 311 -11.09 -0.78 15.10
C ILE A 311 -11.65 -2.20 14.88
N PRO A 312 -12.70 -2.40 14.06
CA PRO A 312 -13.25 -3.73 13.80
C PRO A 312 -12.26 -4.64 13.06
N LEU A 313 -12.18 -5.91 13.47
CA LEU A 313 -11.13 -6.84 13.02
C LEU A 313 -11.15 -7.16 11.53
N VAL A 314 -12.32 -7.07 10.91
CA VAL A 314 -12.47 -7.21 9.46
C VAL A 314 -11.57 -6.23 8.69
N HIS A 315 -11.25 -5.06 9.27
CA HIS A 315 -10.34 -4.08 8.67
C HIS A 315 -8.93 -4.67 8.53
N PHE A 316 -8.41 -5.38 9.53
CA PHE A 316 -7.08 -5.99 9.44
C PHE A 316 -7.01 -7.14 8.43
N LYS A 317 -8.15 -7.79 8.16
CA LYS A 317 -8.24 -8.85 7.14
C LYS A 317 -8.41 -8.27 5.73
N LYS A 318 -9.12 -7.16 5.59
CA LYS A 318 -9.60 -6.64 4.29
C LYS A 318 -8.93 -5.35 3.84
N LEU A 319 -8.22 -4.63 4.69
CA LEU A 319 -7.53 -3.39 4.35
C LEU A 319 -6.03 -3.53 4.60
N SER A 320 -5.22 -2.93 3.72
CA SER A 320 -3.79 -2.79 3.95
C SER A 320 -3.52 -1.71 5.01
N CYS A 321 -2.34 -1.77 5.66
CA CYS A 321 -1.96 -0.78 6.66
C CYS A 321 -1.96 0.66 6.10
N ALA A 322 -1.59 0.82 4.82
CA ALA A 322 -1.52 2.13 4.16
C ALA A 322 -2.88 2.83 4.10
N VAL A 323 -3.99 2.10 4.05
CA VAL A 323 -5.34 2.68 4.01
C VAL A 323 -5.58 3.64 5.18
N CYS A 324 -5.19 3.22 6.38
CA CYS A 324 -5.32 4.02 7.58
C CYS A 324 -4.10 4.91 7.83
N HIS A 325 -2.91 4.44 7.43
CA HIS A 325 -1.65 5.06 7.82
C HIS A 325 -1.03 6.04 6.82
N SER A 326 -1.46 6.05 5.55
CA SER A 326 -0.79 6.79 4.45
C SER A 326 -1.72 7.73 3.67
N GLY A 327 -1.17 8.79 3.06
CA GLY A 327 -1.86 9.62 2.05
C GLY A 327 -1.11 10.89 1.58
N VAL A 328 -1.82 11.78 0.84
CA VAL A 328 -1.38 13.04 0.20
C VAL A 328 -1.58 14.40 0.92
N THR A 329 -2.79 14.76 1.41
CA THR A 329 -3.08 16.00 2.20
C THR A 329 -3.25 15.78 3.71
N LYS A 330 -2.98 16.74 4.61
CA LYS A 330 -3.08 16.50 6.08
C LYS A 330 -4.39 15.84 6.54
N ASP A 331 -5.50 16.17 5.88
CA ASP A 331 -6.85 15.68 6.21
C ASP A 331 -7.25 14.42 5.42
N GLY A 332 -6.35 13.85 4.63
CA GLY A 332 -6.60 12.60 3.88
C GLY A 332 -7.43 12.73 2.61
N ARG A 333 -7.72 13.97 2.19
CA ARG A 333 -8.42 14.33 0.96
C ARG A 333 -7.60 14.02 -0.28
N ARG A 334 -8.31 13.83 -1.40
CA ARG A 334 -7.70 13.68 -2.71
C ARG A 334 -6.99 14.97 -3.14
N ALA A 335 -5.83 14.82 -3.73
CA ALA A 335 -5.09 15.91 -4.36
C ALA A 335 -4.42 15.41 -5.64
N GLN A 336 -4.21 16.35 -6.54
CA GLN A 336 -3.34 16.15 -7.69
C GLN A 336 -1.89 16.14 -7.23
N ILE A 337 -1.11 15.19 -7.74
CA ILE A 337 0.31 15.07 -7.45
C ILE A 337 1.14 15.07 -8.72
N ARG A 338 2.44 15.27 -8.52
CA ARG A 338 3.47 15.15 -9.54
C ARG A 338 4.54 14.19 -9.03
N THR A 339 5.04 13.32 -9.89
CA THR A 339 6.17 12.43 -9.56
C THR A 339 7.39 12.75 -10.40
N MET A 340 8.59 12.41 -9.93
CA MET A 340 9.80 12.58 -10.72
C MET A 340 9.70 11.81 -12.04
N ARG A 341 9.36 10.51 -12.01
CA ARG A 341 9.31 9.66 -13.21
C ARG A 341 8.22 10.04 -14.22
N ALA A 342 7.11 10.62 -13.79
CA ALA A 342 6.01 11.00 -14.68
C ALA A 342 6.07 12.48 -15.09
N ASN A 343 6.40 13.37 -14.16
CA ASN A 343 6.25 14.81 -14.30
C ASN A 343 7.58 15.59 -14.24
N ARG A 344 8.73 14.90 -14.17
CA ARG A 344 10.09 15.50 -14.19
C ARG A 344 10.36 16.48 -13.05
N ILE A 345 9.71 16.32 -11.90
CA ILE A 345 9.99 17.16 -10.72
C ILE A 345 11.33 16.81 -10.09
N GLY A 346 12.09 17.79 -9.61
CA GLY A 346 13.41 17.57 -9.02
C GLY A 346 14.57 17.66 -10.01
N ILE A 347 14.29 17.88 -11.30
CA ILE A 347 15.28 18.34 -12.28
C ILE A 347 15.26 19.87 -12.31
N TYR A 348 16.41 20.48 -12.04
CA TYR A 348 16.58 21.93 -11.97
C TYR A 348 17.37 22.46 -13.17
N GLY A 349 17.08 23.68 -13.59
CA GLY A 349 17.76 24.31 -14.72
C GLY A 349 17.12 25.64 -15.12
N ARG A 350 17.69 26.32 -16.12
CA ARG A 350 17.15 27.59 -16.66
C ARG A 350 15.78 27.40 -17.35
N ALA A 351 15.52 26.22 -17.90
CA ALA A 351 14.22 25.84 -18.41
C ALA A 351 13.46 25.06 -17.33
N GLN A 352 12.20 25.44 -17.04
CA GLN A 352 11.32 24.59 -16.25
C GLN A 352 11.01 23.32 -17.06
N TRP A 353 11.54 22.19 -16.61
CA TRP A 353 11.38 20.89 -17.27
C TRP A 353 10.20 20.06 -16.76
N ALA A 354 9.61 20.48 -15.64
CA ALA A 354 8.52 19.75 -15.03
C ALA A 354 7.27 19.85 -15.93
N THR A 355 6.63 18.71 -16.23
CA THR A 355 5.42 18.64 -17.06
C THR A 355 4.17 18.42 -16.20
N ASP A 356 3.04 18.98 -16.61
CA ASP A 356 1.77 18.76 -15.90
C ASP A 356 1.14 17.41 -16.27
N LEU A 357 1.43 16.91 -17.47
CA LEU A 357 1.02 15.58 -17.91
C LEU A 357 2.02 14.49 -17.50
N PRO A 358 1.54 13.28 -17.19
CA PRO A 358 0.12 12.94 -17.01
C PRO A 358 -0.44 13.58 -15.73
N PHE A 359 -1.75 13.82 -15.72
CA PHE A 359 -2.45 14.23 -14.51
C PHE A 359 -2.60 13.01 -13.58
N ILE A 360 -2.00 13.10 -12.41
CA ILE A 360 -2.01 12.02 -11.41
C ILE A 360 -2.73 12.51 -10.16
N GLU A 361 -3.59 11.65 -9.61
CA GLU A 361 -4.33 11.94 -8.40
C GLU A 361 -4.16 10.81 -7.37
N GLU A 362 -4.20 11.18 -6.09
CA GLU A 362 -4.20 10.27 -4.95
C GLU A 362 -4.95 10.90 -3.75
N PRO A 363 -5.48 10.11 -2.80
CA PRO A 363 -5.50 8.66 -2.83
C PRO A 363 -6.72 8.11 -3.58
N PHE A 364 -6.52 6.95 -4.21
CA PHE A 364 -7.59 6.03 -4.63
C PHE A 364 -7.48 4.74 -3.83
N VAL A 365 -8.53 3.93 -3.86
CA VAL A 365 -8.52 2.60 -3.26
C VAL A 365 -8.80 1.55 -4.32
N ARG A 366 -8.12 0.40 -4.21
CA ARG A 366 -8.35 -0.77 -5.07
C ARG A 366 -8.08 -2.06 -4.29
N LYS A 367 -8.52 -3.20 -4.82
CA LYS A 367 -8.10 -4.51 -4.28
C LYS A 367 -6.75 -4.91 -4.86
N ASN A 368 -5.83 -5.35 -4.00
CA ASN A 368 -4.54 -5.94 -4.39
C ASN A 368 -4.70 -7.42 -4.77
N ALA A 369 -3.59 -8.08 -5.14
CA ALA A 369 -3.58 -9.47 -5.57
C ALA A 369 -4.05 -10.44 -4.45
N GLU A 370 -3.83 -10.06 -3.20
CA GLU A 370 -4.23 -10.79 -1.99
C GLU A 370 -5.70 -10.52 -1.60
N GLY A 371 -6.41 -9.68 -2.36
CA GLY A 371 -7.82 -9.33 -2.13
C GLY A 371 -8.05 -8.33 -1.00
N GLN A 372 -6.99 -7.69 -0.49
CA GLN A 372 -7.05 -6.57 0.45
C GLN A 372 -7.22 -5.24 -0.29
N VAL A 373 -7.96 -4.30 0.29
CA VAL A 373 -8.05 -2.94 -0.22
C VAL A 373 -6.78 -2.19 0.16
N GLU A 374 -6.11 -1.58 -0.81
CA GLU A 374 -4.92 -0.76 -0.64
C GLU A 374 -5.12 0.62 -1.24
N LEU A 375 -4.28 1.58 -0.84
CA LEU A 375 -4.22 2.88 -1.52
C LEU A 375 -3.45 2.77 -2.83
N CYS A 376 -3.90 3.51 -3.83
CA CYS A 376 -3.27 3.60 -5.13
C CYS A 376 -3.29 5.04 -5.67
N ARG A 377 -2.46 5.27 -6.70
CA ARG A 377 -2.51 6.43 -7.56
C ARG A 377 -3.37 6.14 -8.77
N ARG A 378 -3.95 7.18 -9.36
CA ARG A 378 -4.69 7.12 -10.62
C ARG A 378 -4.10 8.12 -11.60
N ALA A 379 -3.89 7.69 -12.85
CA ALA A 379 -3.59 8.59 -13.97
C ALA A 379 -4.48 8.28 -15.16
N ALA A 380 -4.93 9.32 -15.87
CA ALA A 380 -5.73 9.17 -17.08
C ALA A 380 -4.86 8.77 -18.28
N LEU A 381 -5.40 7.89 -19.13
CA LEU A 381 -4.85 7.43 -20.40
C LEU A 381 -5.83 7.72 -21.55
N GLU A 382 -5.41 7.48 -22.79
CA GLU A 382 -6.25 7.63 -23.97
C GLU A 382 -7.55 6.78 -23.88
N GLY A 383 -8.65 7.33 -24.39
CA GLY A 383 -9.96 6.64 -24.44
C GLY A 383 -10.72 6.61 -23.11
N SER A 384 -10.53 7.61 -22.24
CA SER A 384 -11.14 7.68 -20.89
C SER A 384 -10.72 6.55 -19.93
N ASN A 385 -9.65 5.83 -20.24
CA ASN A 385 -9.13 4.78 -19.40
C ASN A 385 -8.27 5.35 -18.28
N TYR A 386 -8.21 4.66 -17.14
CA TYR A 386 -7.32 5.02 -16.04
C TYR A 386 -6.36 3.88 -15.74
N VAL A 387 -5.10 4.23 -15.47
CA VAL A 387 -4.16 3.29 -14.87
C VAL A 387 -4.06 3.56 -13.38
N TYR A 388 -4.04 2.47 -12.62
CA TYR A 388 -3.85 2.50 -11.18
C TYR A 388 -2.58 1.74 -10.82
N TRP A 389 -1.81 2.25 -9.88
CA TRP A 389 -0.69 1.51 -9.31
C TRP A 389 -0.65 1.72 -7.81
N ALA A 390 -0.23 0.68 -7.09
CA ALA A 390 -0.14 0.72 -5.64
C ALA A 390 0.62 1.97 -5.20
N PHE A 391 0.10 2.57 -4.13
CA PHE A 391 0.82 3.58 -3.40
C PHE A 391 2.02 2.86 -2.82
N ALA A 392 3.19 3.02 -3.43
CA ALA A 392 4.40 2.50 -2.84
C ALA A 392 4.52 3.19 -1.47
N HIS A 393 4.33 2.42 -0.39
CA HIS A 393 4.67 2.84 0.98
C HIS A 393 6.12 3.38 1.04
N ASP A 394 6.90 3.02 0.03
CA ASP A 394 8.33 3.12 -0.15
C ASP A 394 8.88 4.54 -0.26
N VAL A 395 8.05 5.61 -0.29
CA VAL A 395 8.60 6.97 -0.51
C VAL A 395 7.77 8.19 -0.04
N LYS A 396 6.56 8.07 0.53
CA LYS A 396 5.85 9.23 1.13
C LYS A 396 4.72 8.80 2.09
N PRO A 397 4.27 9.66 3.02
CA PRO A 397 4.34 9.40 4.43
C PRO A 397 3.31 8.39 4.90
N ALA A 398 3.73 7.47 5.78
CA ALA A 398 2.85 7.19 6.92
C ALA A 398 2.66 8.52 7.68
N ARG A 399 1.48 9.12 7.63
CA ARG A 399 1.19 10.46 8.20
C ARG A 399 -0.18 10.58 8.80
N MET A 400 -0.99 9.55 8.64
CA MET A 400 -2.31 9.50 9.23
C MET A 400 -2.34 8.33 10.19
N ALA A 401 -3.17 8.43 11.21
CA ALA A 401 -3.67 7.27 11.91
C ALA A 401 -5.19 7.40 11.82
N ARG A 402 -5.72 7.28 10.59
CA ARG A 402 -7.17 7.33 10.38
C ARG A 402 -7.80 6.20 11.20
N GLY A 403 -8.87 6.52 11.92
CA GLY A 403 -9.45 5.60 12.90
C GLY A 403 -8.90 5.73 14.33
N ALA A 404 -7.75 6.38 14.55
CA ALA A 404 -7.15 6.57 15.88
C ALA A 404 -7.13 8.03 16.39
N ALA A 405 -7.04 9.00 15.48
CA ALA A 405 -7.19 10.44 15.77
C ALA A 405 -8.67 10.77 16.16
N PRO A 406 -9.01 11.92 16.78
CA PRO A 406 -10.26 12.10 17.54
C PRO A 406 -11.56 11.72 16.80
N ASP A 407 -11.59 11.85 15.47
CA ASP A 407 -12.76 11.53 14.65
C ASP A 407 -13.01 10.01 14.48
N ARG A 408 -12.04 9.15 14.83
CA ARG A 408 -12.12 7.68 14.80
C ARG A 408 -12.77 7.14 13.52
N CYS A 409 -13.87 6.39 13.65
CA CYS A 409 -14.62 5.81 12.54
C CYS A 409 -15.14 6.87 11.55
N ALA A 410 -15.45 8.09 12.01
CA ALA A 410 -16.01 9.15 11.18
C ALA A 410 -15.00 9.70 10.16
N ALA A 411 -13.70 9.49 10.38
CA ALA A 411 -12.66 9.84 9.41
C ALA A 411 -12.82 9.10 8.07
N CYS A 412 -13.46 7.92 8.07
CA CYS A 412 -13.72 7.14 6.86
C CYS A 412 -15.22 6.96 6.59
N HIS A 413 -16.05 6.81 7.63
CA HIS A 413 -17.49 6.50 7.55
C HIS A 413 -18.40 7.73 7.75
N SER A 414 -17.93 8.93 7.41
CA SER A 414 -18.80 10.11 7.36
C SER A 414 -19.23 10.43 5.93
N ILE A 415 -20.39 11.07 5.78
CA ILE A 415 -20.91 11.50 4.46
C ILE A 415 -19.95 12.50 3.79
N LYS A 416 -19.15 13.21 4.58
CA LYS A 416 -18.15 14.19 4.09
C LYS A 416 -16.79 13.56 3.81
N SER A 417 -16.65 12.24 3.94
CA SER A 417 -15.39 11.53 3.74
C SER A 417 -15.14 11.28 2.25
N ASP A 418 -14.04 11.82 1.73
CA ASP A 418 -13.54 11.56 0.36
C ASP A 418 -13.06 10.09 0.19
N PHE A 419 -13.16 9.24 1.22
CA PHE A 419 -12.69 7.85 1.19
C PHE A 419 -13.47 6.95 0.22
N PHE A 420 -14.78 7.18 0.09
CA PHE A 420 -15.66 6.40 -0.79
C PHE A 420 -15.91 7.06 -2.15
N ASP A 421 -15.29 8.22 -2.41
CA ASP A 421 -15.43 8.93 -3.67
C ASP A 421 -14.85 8.10 -4.83
N GLY A 422 -15.72 7.65 -5.74
CA GLY A 422 -15.36 6.76 -6.85
C GLY A 422 -15.81 5.30 -6.69
N TYR A 423 -16.57 4.96 -5.65
CA TYR A 423 -17.37 3.73 -5.63
C TYR A 423 -18.74 3.92 -6.31
N ASP A 424 -19.21 2.88 -6.96
CA ASP A 424 -20.39 2.90 -7.84
C ASP A 424 -21.75 3.12 -7.12
N ASP A 425 -21.83 3.06 -5.78
CA ASP A 425 -23.10 3.16 -5.03
C ASP A 425 -23.09 4.26 -3.92
N PRO A 426 -23.22 5.55 -4.30
CA PRO A 426 -23.26 6.65 -3.34
C PRO A 426 -24.46 6.60 -2.37
N VAL A 427 -25.54 5.90 -2.72
CA VAL A 427 -26.75 5.78 -1.90
C VAL A 427 -26.52 4.84 -0.72
N TYR A 428 -25.90 3.68 -0.97
CA TYR A 428 -25.53 2.75 0.11
C TYR A 428 -24.61 3.42 1.13
N PHE A 429 -23.56 4.11 0.69
CA PHE A 429 -22.62 4.73 1.63
C PHE A 429 -23.27 5.84 2.45
N SER A 430 -24.13 6.66 1.84
CA SER A 430 -24.89 7.69 2.56
C SER A 430 -25.81 7.09 3.63
N ALA A 431 -26.53 6.02 3.31
CA ALA A 431 -27.41 5.34 4.26
C ALA A 431 -26.65 4.56 5.34
N PHE A 432 -25.54 3.92 4.99
CA PHE A 432 -24.64 3.25 5.92
C PHE A 432 -24.01 4.26 6.89
N ASN A 433 -23.58 5.43 6.40
CA ASN A 433 -23.06 6.53 7.23
C ASN A 433 -24.14 7.09 8.16
N LEU A 434 -25.41 7.17 7.72
CA LEU A 434 -26.53 7.56 8.56
C LEU A 434 -26.77 6.54 9.71
N ALA A 435 -26.52 5.26 9.47
CA ALA A 435 -26.61 4.24 10.53
C ALA A 435 -25.57 4.45 11.64
N PHE A 436 -24.41 5.03 11.34
CA PHE A 436 -23.41 5.36 12.36
C PHE A 436 -23.82 6.55 13.24
N LEU A 437 -24.60 7.50 12.71
CA LEU A 437 -25.21 8.57 13.52
C LEU A 437 -26.20 7.98 14.55
N GLY A 438 -26.94 6.93 14.17
CA GLY A 438 -27.86 6.22 15.06
C GLY A 438 -27.20 5.22 16.01
N ARG A 439 -25.96 4.78 15.76
CA ARG A 439 -25.28 3.72 16.53
C ARG A 439 -25.11 4.04 18.02
N PRO A 440 -24.72 5.26 18.45
CA PRO A 440 -24.64 5.60 19.87
C PRO A 440 -26.01 5.48 20.55
N MET A 441 -27.07 5.97 19.91
CA MET A 441 -28.44 5.87 20.43
C MET A 441 -28.88 4.40 20.52
N PHE A 442 -28.61 3.62 19.47
CA PHE A 442 -28.97 2.21 19.41
C PHE A 442 -28.29 1.39 20.52
N LYS A 443 -27.00 1.65 20.79
CA LYS A 443 -26.28 1.04 21.92
C LYS A 443 -26.93 1.38 23.25
N VAL A 444 -27.24 2.65 23.50
CA VAL A 444 -27.88 3.08 24.75
C VAL A 444 -29.24 2.40 24.92
N VAL A 445 -30.09 2.41 23.89
CA VAL A 445 -31.42 1.79 23.94
C VAL A 445 -31.33 0.29 24.22
N LEU A 446 -30.47 -0.44 23.52
CA LEU A 446 -30.31 -1.89 23.72
C LEU A 446 -29.77 -2.25 25.11
N TRP A 447 -28.86 -1.44 25.66
CA TRP A 447 -28.37 -1.63 27.03
C TRP A 447 -29.44 -1.35 28.07
N CYS A 448 -30.27 -0.31 27.87
CA CYS A 448 -31.43 -0.06 28.72
C CYS A 448 -32.41 -1.24 28.67
N VAL A 449 -32.69 -1.78 27.47
CA VAL A 449 -33.53 -2.97 27.30
C VAL A 449 -32.91 -4.19 27.99
N PHE A 450 -31.62 -4.45 27.82
CA PHE A 450 -30.92 -5.55 28.48
C PHE A 450 -31.01 -5.44 30.01
N ALA A 451 -30.72 -4.27 30.58
CA ALA A 451 -30.83 -4.03 32.01
C ALA A 451 -32.27 -4.27 32.51
N LEU A 452 -33.27 -3.79 31.76
CA LEU A 452 -34.67 -4.03 32.06
C LEU A 452 -35.03 -5.52 32.03
N LEU A 453 -34.55 -6.27 31.05
CA LEU A 453 -34.77 -7.72 30.96
C LEU A 453 -34.09 -8.48 32.09
N CYS A 454 -32.87 -8.10 32.48
CA CYS A 454 -32.21 -8.64 33.67
C CYS A 454 -33.02 -8.41 34.94
N LEU A 455 -33.60 -7.21 35.12
CA LEU A 455 -34.51 -6.92 36.23
C LEU A 455 -35.76 -7.81 36.19
N PHE A 456 -36.36 -8.05 35.02
CA PHE A 456 -37.50 -8.94 34.89
C PHE A 456 -37.17 -10.41 35.11
N VAL A 457 -36.00 -10.88 34.67
CA VAL A 457 -35.50 -12.23 34.97
C VAL A 457 -35.28 -12.37 36.48
N ALA A 458 -34.65 -11.39 37.12
CA ALA A 458 -34.46 -11.38 38.57
C ALA A 458 -35.79 -11.33 39.33
N ALA A 459 -36.75 -10.51 38.88
CA ALA A 459 -38.08 -10.43 39.46
C ALA A 459 -38.88 -11.73 39.26
N GLY A 460 -38.81 -12.35 38.07
CA GLY A 460 -39.44 -13.64 37.78
C GLY A 460 -38.83 -14.77 38.61
N ALA A 461 -37.51 -14.80 38.74
CA ALA A 461 -36.81 -15.75 39.62
C ALA A 461 -37.18 -15.52 41.10
N ALA A 462 -37.19 -14.27 41.56
CA ALA A 462 -37.59 -13.91 42.91
C ALA A 462 -39.07 -14.20 43.19
N HIS A 463 -39.97 -14.07 42.21
CA HIS A 463 -41.39 -14.40 42.34
C HIS A 463 -41.66 -15.91 42.26
N ALA A 464 -40.85 -16.65 41.49
CA ALA A 464 -40.83 -18.11 41.53
C ALA A 464 -40.32 -18.64 42.88
N ILE A 465 -39.44 -17.89 43.55
CA ILE A 465 -38.86 -18.22 44.86
C ILE A 465 -39.74 -17.74 46.03
N ASN A 466 -40.41 -16.59 45.92
CA ASN A 466 -41.26 -16.00 46.96
C ASN A 466 -42.70 -15.78 46.46
N ARG A 467 -43.64 -16.57 46.99
CA ARG A 467 -45.07 -16.27 46.83
C ARG A 467 -45.46 -15.10 47.73
N VAL A 468 -45.95 -14.04 47.08
CA VAL A 468 -47.11 -13.20 47.42
C VAL A 468 -46.86 -11.82 46.80
N SER A 469 -47.61 -11.47 45.77
CA SER A 469 -48.31 -10.19 45.72
C SER A 469 -49.32 -10.21 44.58
N SER A 470 -50.56 -10.56 44.92
CA SER A 470 -51.73 -10.21 44.14
C SER A 470 -52.04 -8.74 44.41
N LYS A 471 -51.75 -7.87 43.43
CA LYS A 471 -52.48 -6.62 43.11
C LYS A 471 -51.66 -5.74 42.17
N VAL A 472 -51.68 -6.04 40.87
CA VAL A 472 -51.84 -5.04 39.80
C VAL A 472 -52.49 -5.76 38.60
N SER A 473 -53.81 -5.92 38.64
CA SER A 473 -54.64 -6.10 37.44
C SER A 473 -56.09 -5.86 37.85
N GLY A 474 -56.35 -4.62 38.27
CA GLY A 474 -57.69 -4.14 38.57
C GLY A 474 -58.07 -3.10 37.54
N SER A 475 -58.96 -3.48 36.62
CA SER A 475 -59.76 -2.61 35.76
C SER A 475 -59.01 -1.71 34.75
N THR A 476 -59.00 -2.14 33.49
CA THR A 476 -59.28 -1.24 32.36
C THR A 476 -59.80 -2.07 31.18
N THR A 477 -61.12 -2.20 31.08
CA THR A 477 -61.81 -2.54 29.84
C THR A 477 -61.78 -1.30 28.94
N HIS A 478 -60.77 -1.19 28.07
CA HIS A 478 -60.84 -0.30 26.92
C HIS A 478 -60.36 -1.09 25.70
N PHE A 479 -61.18 -1.14 24.66
CA PHE A 479 -60.87 -1.70 23.34
C PHE A 479 -59.47 -1.29 22.84
N LEU A 480 -59.04 -0.05 23.14
CA LEU A 480 -57.71 0.48 22.86
C LEU A 480 -56.56 -0.30 23.53
N TRP A 481 -56.75 -0.81 24.75
CA TRP A 481 -55.75 -1.61 25.46
C TRP A 481 -55.62 -3.02 24.89
N GLY A 482 -56.73 -3.60 24.43
CA GLY A 482 -56.72 -4.86 23.67
C GLY A 482 -56.04 -4.71 22.31
N ALA A 483 -56.36 -3.64 21.58
CA ALA A 483 -55.72 -3.30 20.30
C ALA A 483 -54.21 -3.07 20.47
N PHE A 484 -53.79 -2.36 21.53
CA PHE A 484 -52.37 -2.13 21.81
C PHE A 484 -51.61 -3.43 22.09
N LYS A 485 -52.16 -4.32 22.94
CA LYS A 485 -51.57 -5.65 23.19
C LYS A 485 -51.44 -6.48 21.90
N TRP A 486 -52.44 -6.40 21.02
CA TRP A 486 -52.41 -7.08 19.73
C TRP A 486 -51.34 -6.52 18.78
N ILE A 487 -51.19 -5.19 18.71
CA ILE A 487 -50.15 -4.55 17.89
C ILE A 487 -48.75 -4.98 18.35
N VAL A 488 -48.52 -5.04 19.66
CA VAL A 488 -47.23 -5.49 20.22
C VAL A 488 -46.97 -6.95 19.87
N ASP A 489 -47.96 -7.84 19.98
CA ASP A 489 -47.83 -9.25 19.60
C ASP A 489 -47.57 -9.42 18.11
N ALA A 490 -48.31 -8.70 17.26
CA ALA A 490 -48.13 -8.73 15.81
C ALA A 490 -46.74 -8.22 15.41
N GLY A 491 -46.30 -7.12 16.03
CA GLY A 491 -44.96 -6.57 15.86
C GLY A 491 -43.86 -7.55 16.27
N PHE A 492 -44.03 -8.24 17.41
CA PHE A 492 -43.12 -9.30 17.84
C PHE A 492 -43.05 -10.44 16.83
N VAL A 493 -44.19 -10.96 16.38
CA VAL A 493 -44.24 -12.08 15.42
C VAL A 493 -43.58 -11.70 14.09
N LEU A 494 -43.92 -10.53 13.53
CA LEU A 494 -43.34 -10.04 12.28
C LEU A 494 -41.82 -9.87 12.40
N ALA A 495 -41.36 -9.23 13.47
CA ALA A 495 -39.93 -9.04 13.72
C ALA A 495 -39.21 -10.39 13.91
N ALA A 496 -39.78 -11.31 14.69
CA ALA A 496 -39.21 -12.63 14.94
C ALA A 496 -39.13 -13.48 13.67
N LEU A 497 -40.17 -13.48 12.82
CA LEU A 497 -40.17 -14.19 11.54
C LEU A 497 -39.13 -13.60 10.58
N TYR A 498 -39.07 -12.27 10.47
CA TYR A 498 -38.06 -11.62 9.64
C TYR A 498 -36.64 -11.91 10.12
N LEU A 499 -36.38 -11.83 11.43
CA LEU A 499 -35.07 -12.10 12.02
C LEU A 499 -34.65 -13.56 11.87
N ALA A 500 -35.60 -14.50 12.02
CA ALA A 500 -35.34 -15.91 11.78
C ALA A 500 -34.99 -16.16 10.31
N ALA A 501 -35.78 -15.63 9.38
CA ALA A 501 -35.55 -15.78 7.95
C ALA A 501 -34.22 -15.14 7.51
N SER A 502 -33.99 -13.89 7.90
CA SER A 502 -32.76 -13.15 7.58
C SER A 502 -31.53 -13.75 8.26
N GLY A 503 -31.66 -14.24 9.50
CA GLY A 503 -30.58 -14.89 10.24
C GLY A 503 -30.15 -16.23 9.63
N VAL A 504 -31.12 -17.11 9.33
CA VAL A 504 -30.88 -18.42 8.72
C VAL A 504 -30.33 -18.26 7.29
N ALA A 505 -30.93 -17.39 6.49
CA ALA A 505 -30.44 -17.11 5.15
C ALA A 505 -29.03 -16.52 5.17
N GLY A 506 -28.76 -15.56 6.08
CA GLY A 506 -27.44 -14.97 6.27
C GLY A 506 -26.37 -15.99 6.66
N TRP A 507 -26.75 -17.03 7.41
CA TRP A 507 -25.87 -18.14 7.78
C TRP A 507 -25.59 -19.07 6.58
N TYR A 508 -26.62 -19.63 5.96
CA TYR A 508 -26.45 -20.66 4.93
C TYR A 508 -25.92 -20.13 3.60
N PHE A 509 -26.37 -18.95 3.18
CA PHE A 509 -25.97 -18.36 1.90
C PHE A 509 -24.74 -17.44 2.03
N GLY A 510 -24.18 -17.30 3.23
CA GLY A 510 -22.99 -16.48 3.47
C GLY A 510 -23.21 -15.04 3.03
N GLY A 511 -24.03 -14.28 3.76
CA GLY A 511 -24.54 -13.02 3.21
C GLY A 511 -24.91 -11.94 4.21
N MET A 512 -24.60 -12.11 5.51
CA MET A 512 -24.92 -11.13 6.56
C MET A 512 -24.07 -9.86 6.47
N THR A 513 -24.22 -9.14 5.36
CA THR A 513 -23.44 -7.99 4.94
C THR A 513 -24.36 -6.98 4.24
N TRP A 514 -23.88 -5.77 3.99
CA TRP A 514 -24.63 -4.74 3.28
C TRP A 514 -26.00 -4.43 3.90
N TRP A 515 -27.01 -4.23 3.05
CA TRP A 515 -28.40 -3.98 3.43
C TRP A 515 -29.00 -5.07 4.30
N TRP A 516 -28.58 -6.32 4.10
CA TRP A 516 -29.12 -7.45 4.83
C TRP A 516 -28.79 -7.35 6.32
N LEU A 517 -27.53 -7.02 6.65
CA LEU A 517 -27.13 -6.80 8.03
C LEU A 517 -27.85 -5.60 8.65
N MET A 518 -28.00 -4.50 7.91
CA MET A 518 -28.70 -3.31 8.41
C MET A 518 -30.16 -3.60 8.77
N LEU A 519 -30.90 -4.22 7.86
CA LEU A 519 -32.30 -4.56 8.10
C LEU A 519 -32.45 -5.58 9.24
N HIS A 520 -31.52 -6.54 9.34
CA HIS A 520 -31.48 -7.47 10.47
C HIS A 520 -31.28 -6.74 11.81
N MET A 521 -30.37 -5.76 11.88
CA MET A 521 -30.18 -4.98 13.11
C MET A 521 -31.40 -4.12 13.47
N VAL A 522 -32.03 -3.46 12.49
CA VAL A 522 -33.23 -2.64 12.73
C VAL A 522 -34.39 -3.51 13.25
N ALA A 523 -34.64 -4.65 12.60
CA ALA A 523 -35.64 -5.61 13.07
C ALA A 523 -35.30 -6.15 14.47
N GLY A 524 -34.01 -6.33 14.77
CA GLY A 524 -33.51 -6.73 16.09
C GLY A 524 -33.87 -5.72 17.19
N GLY A 525 -33.73 -4.42 16.89
CA GLY A 525 -34.18 -3.35 17.78
C GLY A 525 -35.69 -3.37 18.03
N ALA A 526 -36.49 -3.57 16.96
CA ALA A 526 -37.94 -3.69 17.07
C ALA A 526 -38.36 -4.91 17.91
N LEU A 527 -37.69 -6.05 17.72
CA LEU A 527 -37.90 -7.26 18.52
C LEU A 527 -37.58 -7.00 20.00
N ALA A 528 -36.41 -6.40 20.29
CA ALA A 528 -35.99 -6.11 21.66
C ALA A 528 -36.99 -5.18 22.38
N ALA A 529 -37.49 -4.15 21.68
CA ALA A 529 -38.53 -3.26 22.19
C ALA A 529 -39.85 -4.01 22.46
N ALA A 530 -40.30 -4.85 21.51
CA ALA A 530 -41.51 -5.65 21.68
C ALA A 530 -41.39 -6.62 22.87
N VAL A 531 -40.23 -7.28 23.02
CA VAL A 531 -39.94 -8.17 24.15
C VAL A 531 -39.96 -7.42 25.48
N ALA A 532 -39.36 -6.24 25.56
CA ALA A 532 -39.39 -5.39 26.75
C ALA A 532 -40.82 -4.99 27.12
N VAL A 533 -41.63 -4.55 26.15
CA VAL A 533 -43.03 -4.17 26.37
C VAL A 533 -43.85 -5.39 26.78
N MET A 534 -43.65 -6.56 26.18
CA MET A 534 -44.31 -7.80 26.60
C MET A 534 -43.89 -8.24 28.00
N ALA A 535 -42.61 -8.08 28.37
CA ALA A 535 -42.10 -8.38 29.69
C ALA A 535 -42.85 -7.58 30.76
N VAL A 536 -43.19 -6.32 30.48
CA VAL A 536 -44.02 -5.46 31.34
C VAL A 536 -45.49 -5.87 31.31
N LEU A 537 -46.10 -5.91 30.12
CA LEU A 537 -47.56 -6.01 29.95
C LEU A 537 -48.13 -7.39 30.31
N ARG A 538 -47.31 -8.45 30.23
CA ARG A 538 -47.76 -9.84 30.37
C ARG A 538 -47.20 -10.52 31.62
N HIS A 539 -46.41 -9.83 32.44
CA HIS A 539 -45.76 -10.43 33.61
C HIS A 539 -46.79 -11.13 34.52
N GLY A 540 -47.81 -10.40 34.97
CA GLY A 540 -48.83 -10.93 35.88
C GLY A 540 -49.64 -12.08 35.29
N ASP A 541 -49.99 -12.01 34.00
CA ASP A 541 -50.74 -13.07 33.31
C ASP A 541 -49.91 -14.35 33.15
N ARG A 542 -48.59 -14.22 32.97
CA ARG A 542 -47.68 -15.35 32.68
C ARG A 542 -47.08 -15.98 33.94
N THR A 543 -47.10 -15.30 35.08
CA THR A 543 -46.67 -15.85 36.37
C THR A 543 -47.81 -16.43 37.21
N ALA A 544 -49.03 -16.45 36.69
CA ALA A 544 -50.22 -16.90 37.42
C ALA A 544 -50.20 -18.38 37.88
N CYS A 545 -49.49 -19.27 37.17
CA CYS A 545 -49.29 -20.66 37.61
C CYS A 545 -47.81 -21.10 37.50
N PRO A 546 -47.36 -22.11 38.28
CA PRO A 546 -45.94 -22.47 38.36
C PRO A 546 -45.34 -22.87 37.01
N VAL A 547 -46.09 -23.65 36.22
CA VAL A 547 -45.62 -24.14 34.91
C VAL A 547 -45.49 -22.98 33.91
N SER A 548 -46.43 -22.03 33.91
CA SER A 548 -46.33 -20.86 33.04
C SER A 548 -45.23 -19.89 33.48
N ALA A 549 -45.02 -19.75 34.79
CA ALA A 549 -43.96 -18.92 35.35
C ALA A 549 -42.56 -19.43 34.98
N VAL A 550 -42.34 -20.74 35.06
CA VAL A 550 -41.07 -21.37 34.65
C VAL A 550 -40.85 -21.18 33.14
N ALA A 551 -41.86 -21.47 32.31
CA ALA A 551 -41.76 -21.28 30.86
C ALA A 551 -41.51 -19.81 30.48
N TRP A 552 -42.15 -18.87 31.17
CA TRP A 552 -41.95 -17.43 30.97
C TRP A 552 -40.56 -16.96 31.38
N THR A 553 -40.06 -17.44 32.52
CA THR A 553 -38.71 -17.13 33.00
C THR A 553 -37.66 -17.68 32.03
N PHE A 554 -37.82 -18.92 31.57
CA PHE A 554 -36.94 -19.51 30.56
C PHE A 554 -36.94 -18.73 29.25
N TRP A 555 -38.12 -18.30 28.79
CA TRP A 555 -38.26 -17.45 27.61
C TRP A 555 -37.54 -16.09 27.78
N LEU A 556 -37.66 -15.45 28.95
CA LEU A 556 -36.95 -14.19 29.26
C LEU A 556 -35.43 -14.39 29.34
N VAL A 557 -34.94 -15.52 29.86
CA VAL A 557 -33.51 -15.85 29.88
C VAL A 557 -32.97 -15.96 28.45
N LEU A 558 -33.67 -16.67 27.58
CA LEU A 558 -33.29 -16.79 26.16
C LEU A 558 -33.33 -15.45 25.43
N ALA A 559 -34.35 -14.62 25.68
CA ALA A 559 -34.42 -13.28 25.15
C ALA A 559 -33.22 -12.43 25.59
N THR A 560 -32.92 -12.46 26.89
CA THR A 560 -31.81 -11.70 27.50
C THR A 560 -30.46 -12.16 26.94
N ALA A 561 -30.24 -13.47 26.84
CA ALA A 561 -29.04 -14.03 26.24
C ALA A 561 -28.90 -13.64 24.76
N THR A 562 -30.00 -13.63 24.00
CA THR A 562 -30.01 -13.22 22.59
C THR A 562 -29.64 -11.74 22.43
N VAL A 563 -30.20 -10.85 23.26
CA VAL A 563 -29.86 -9.41 23.24
C VAL A 563 -28.41 -9.19 23.67
N PHE A 564 -27.97 -9.82 24.75
CA PHE A 564 -26.59 -9.69 25.25
C PHE A 564 -25.55 -10.11 24.19
N THR A 565 -25.75 -11.29 23.61
CA THR A 565 -24.86 -11.83 22.58
C THR A 565 -24.92 -11.06 21.26
N ALA A 566 -25.98 -10.28 21.00
CA ALA A 566 -26.03 -9.36 19.86
C ALA A 566 -25.24 -8.06 20.12
N VAL A 567 -25.33 -7.54 21.35
CA VAL A 567 -24.78 -6.22 21.72
C VAL A 567 -23.31 -6.31 22.10
N MET A 568 -22.90 -7.34 22.84
CA MET A 568 -21.52 -7.45 23.33
C MET A 568 -20.45 -7.56 22.25
N PRO A 569 -20.66 -8.25 21.09
CA PRO A 569 -19.73 -8.18 19.98
C PRO A 569 -19.49 -6.77 19.46
N MET A 570 -20.43 -5.83 19.69
CA MET A 570 -20.27 -4.42 19.32
C MET A 570 -19.38 -3.63 20.28
N MET A 571 -18.89 -4.27 21.34
CA MET A 571 -17.97 -3.75 22.33
C MET A 571 -16.59 -4.37 22.11
N SER A 572 -15.53 -3.59 22.27
CA SER A 572 -14.14 -4.03 22.07
C SER A 572 -13.52 -4.70 23.30
N VAL A 573 -14.34 -5.09 24.27
CA VAL A 573 -13.87 -5.49 25.62
C VAL A 573 -13.20 -6.88 25.63
N PHE A 574 -13.61 -7.78 24.73
CA PHE A 574 -13.17 -9.19 24.75
C PHE A 574 -12.19 -9.60 23.65
N GLY A 575 -11.57 -8.63 22.96
CA GLY A 575 -10.66 -8.92 21.84
C GLY A 575 -11.34 -9.65 20.67
N SER A 576 -10.55 -10.25 19.79
CA SER A 576 -11.04 -10.93 18.58
C SER A 576 -11.79 -12.21 18.86
N ASP A 577 -11.17 -13.07 19.65
CA ASP A 577 -11.64 -14.43 19.83
C ASP A 577 -12.93 -14.42 20.66
N GLY A 578 -13.03 -13.47 21.60
CA GLY A 578 -14.26 -13.22 22.35
C GLY A 578 -15.40 -12.66 21.50
N GLN A 579 -15.13 -11.76 20.55
CA GLN A 579 -16.16 -11.26 19.62
C GLN A 579 -16.66 -12.37 18.68
N GLU A 580 -15.77 -13.20 18.15
CA GLU A 580 -16.14 -14.34 17.31
C GLU A 580 -16.96 -15.37 18.08
N PHE A 581 -16.54 -15.69 19.31
CA PHE A 581 -17.30 -16.54 20.22
C PHE A 581 -18.70 -15.98 20.51
N LEU A 582 -18.81 -14.69 20.81
CA LEU A 582 -20.11 -14.07 21.10
C LEU A 582 -21.03 -14.03 19.88
N LEU A 583 -20.50 -13.83 18.66
CA LEU A 583 -21.27 -13.93 17.42
C LEU A 583 -21.76 -15.36 17.17
N TRP A 584 -20.93 -16.36 17.46
CA TRP A 584 -21.34 -17.76 17.40
C TRP A 584 -22.41 -18.07 18.45
N ALA A 585 -22.23 -17.63 19.69
CA ALA A 585 -23.20 -17.77 20.77
C ALA A 585 -24.54 -17.10 20.43
N HIS A 586 -24.50 -15.91 19.81
CA HIS A 586 -25.71 -15.20 19.36
C HIS A 586 -26.57 -16.05 18.43
N ARG A 587 -25.94 -16.76 17.49
CA ARG A 587 -26.67 -17.62 16.56
C ARG A 587 -27.42 -18.74 17.28
N ILE A 588 -26.77 -19.37 18.26
CA ILE A 588 -27.37 -20.46 19.04
C ILE A 588 -28.49 -19.93 19.93
N CYS A 589 -28.24 -18.84 20.67
CA CYS A 589 -29.24 -18.22 21.53
C CYS A 589 -30.47 -17.76 20.73
N ALA A 590 -30.27 -17.13 19.58
CA ALA A 590 -31.35 -16.66 18.72
C ALA A 590 -32.20 -17.80 18.16
N LEU A 591 -31.59 -18.89 17.67
CA LEU A 591 -32.32 -20.06 17.18
C LEU A 591 -33.14 -20.71 18.30
N ALA A 592 -32.54 -20.87 19.49
CA ALA A 592 -33.24 -21.39 20.66
C ALA A 592 -34.42 -20.49 21.07
N PHE A 593 -34.21 -19.18 21.09
CA PHE A 593 -35.24 -18.20 21.43
C PHE A 593 -36.43 -18.23 20.47
N VAL A 594 -36.17 -18.30 19.15
CA VAL A 594 -37.22 -18.39 18.13
C VAL A 594 -37.98 -19.72 18.24
N ALA A 595 -37.28 -20.85 18.42
CA ALA A 595 -37.90 -22.16 18.55
C ALA A 595 -38.83 -22.23 19.77
N VAL A 596 -38.38 -21.72 20.93
CA VAL A 596 -39.19 -21.67 22.15
C VAL A 596 -40.36 -20.70 22.00
N SER A 597 -40.15 -19.54 21.36
CA SER A 597 -41.24 -18.60 21.06
C SER A 597 -42.32 -19.22 20.19
N PHE A 598 -41.92 -19.98 19.16
CA PHE A 598 -42.84 -20.69 18.27
C PHE A 598 -43.63 -21.77 19.01
N ALA A 599 -42.96 -22.58 19.84
CA ALA A 599 -43.60 -23.59 20.67
C ALA A 599 -44.63 -22.98 21.65
N VAL A 600 -44.27 -21.87 22.30
CA VAL A 600 -45.18 -21.15 23.21
C VAL A 600 -46.41 -20.61 22.47
N CYS A 601 -46.23 -20.08 21.25
CA CYS A 601 -47.35 -19.63 20.41
C CYS A 601 -48.27 -20.77 19.99
N LEU A 602 -47.72 -21.92 19.55
CA LEU A 602 -48.51 -23.09 19.15
C LEU A 602 -49.34 -23.66 20.31
N ILE A 603 -48.76 -23.73 21.51
CA ILE A 603 -49.47 -24.19 22.71
C ILE A 603 -50.61 -23.22 23.07
N ALA A 604 -50.41 -21.91 22.89
CA ALA A 604 -51.44 -20.91 23.17
C ALA A 604 -52.61 -20.96 22.17
N VAL A 605 -52.34 -21.25 20.89
CA VAL A 605 -53.38 -21.40 19.85
C VAL A 605 -54.21 -22.67 20.09
N ARG A 606 -53.58 -23.80 20.43
CA ARG A 606 -54.26 -25.07 20.72
C ARG A 606 -55.17 -25.03 21.96
N LYS A 607 -55.03 -24.03 22.85
CA LYS A 607 -55.92 -23.84 24.01
C LYS A 607 -57.14 -22.96 23.71
N ARG A 608 -57.20 -22.35 22.51
CA ARG A 608 -58.31 -21.46 22.08
C ARG A 608 -59.23 -22.10 21.04
N VAL A 609 -58.82 -23.21 20.45
CA VAL A 609 -59.64 -24.15 19.66
C VAL A 609 -60.07 -25.25 20.60
#